data_AF-A0AAU9JUF2-F1
#
_entry.id   AF-A0AAU9JUF2-F1
#
_cell.length_a   1.000
_cell.length_b   1.000
_cell.length_c   1.000
_cell.angle_alpha   90.00
_cell.angle_beta   90.00
_cell.angle_gamma   90.00
#
_symmetry.space_group_name_H-M   'P 1'
#
loop_
_entity.id
_entity.type
_entity.pdbx_description
1 polymer ?
#
loop_
_entity_poly.entity_id
_entity_poly.type
_entity_poly.pdbx_seq_one_letter_code
_entity_poly.pdbx_strand_id
1 'polypeptide(L)' 'MGDDKCKELRAAYDQCFQIWLDTEYFAGKVKGPMVPCEEQLKVYHECLKTDKHRGKFLIDLEKYKQEYPMHEAAPTSQNK' A
#
# COMPACT_ATOMS: atom_id res chain seq x y z
N MET A 1 -15.79 -7.02 23.55
CA MET A 1 -14.49 -7.19 22.89
C MET A 1 -14.79 -7.34 21.41
N GLY A 2 -14.73 -6.24 20.65
CA GLY A 2 -15.00 -6.30 19.21
C GLY A 2 -13.70 -6.68 18.53
N ASP A 3 -13.58 -7.93 18.10
CA ASP A 3 -12.50 -8.35 17.21
C ASP A 3 -12.53 -7.46 15.98
N ASP A 4 -11.56 -6.55 15.91
CA ASP A 4 -11.42 -5.61 14.81
C ASP A 4 -10.91 -6.41 13.62
N LYS A 5 -11.84 -7.05 12.89
CA LYS A 5 -11.56 -7.91 11.73
C LYS A 5 -10.63 -7.23 10.71
N CYS A 6 -10.69 -5.89 10.60
CA CYS A 6 -9.79 -5.15 9.73
C CYS A 6 -8.37 -5.02 10.29
N LYS A 7 -8.18 -5.13 11.61
CA LYS A 7 -6.86 -5.13 12.27
C LYS A 7 -6.05 -6.39 11.94
N GLU A 8 -6.69 -7.56 11.87
CA GLU A 8 -6.02 -8.80 11.45
C GLU A 8 -5.60 -8.72 9.98
N LEU A 9 -6.48 -8.22 9.12
CA LEU A 9 -6.19 -8.01 7.70
C LEU A 9 -5.06 -7.00 7.50
N ARG A 10 -5.04 -5.94 8.30
CA ARG A 10 -3.91 -4.99 8.35
C ARG A 10 -2.62 -5.69 8.74
N ALA A 11 -2.63 -6.48 9.81
CA ALA A 11 -1.42 -7.19 10.26
C ALA A 11 -0.88 -8.13 9.19
N ALA A 12 -1.75 -8.82 8.45
CA ALA A 12 -1.36 -9.67 7.32
C ALA A 12 -0.71 -8.87 6.17
N TYR A 13 -1.28 -7.71 5.83
CA TYR A 13 -0.67 -6.80 4.86
C TYR A 13 0.69 -6.27 5.33
N ASP A 14 0.76 -5.74 6.57
CA ASP A 14 1.97 -5.16 7.15
C ASP A 14 3.10 -6.20 7.20
N GLN A 15 2.78 -7.46 7.57
CA GLN A 15 3.75 -8.56 7.57
C GLN A 15 4.29 -8.86 6.17
N CYS A 16 3.41 -8.98 5.16
CA CYS A 16 3.84 -9.20 3.79
C CYS A 16 4.75 -8.06 3.30
N PHE A 17 4.34 -6.81 3.55
CA PHE A 17 5.05 -5.62 3.12
C PHE A 17 6.43 -5.52 3.76
N GLN A 18 6.53 -5.79 5.07
CA GLN A 18 7.78 -5.73 5.81
C GLN A 18 8.77 -6.79 5.33
N ILE A 19 8.30 -8.03 5.09
CA ILE A 19 9.15 -9.09 4.55
C ILE A 19 9.70 -8.67 3.19
N TRP A 20 8.84 -8.20 2.27
CA TRP A 20 9.29 -7.76 0.95
C TRP A 20 10.26 -6.57 1.02
N LEU A 21 9.99 -5.59 1.88
CA LEU A 21 10.89 -4.46 2.10
C LEU A 21 12.29 -4.92 2.50
N ASP A 22 12.38 -5.82 3.48
CA ASP A 22 13.66 -6.27 4.02
C ASP A 22 14.40 -7.22 3.09
N THR A 23 13.69 -8.15 2.45
CA THR A 23 14.33 -9.23 1.68
C THR A 23 14.58 -8.88 0.22
N GLU A 24 13.79 -7.96 -0.36
CA GLU A 24 13.85 -7.63 -1.78
C GLU A 24 14.23 -6.17 -2.03
N TYR A 25 13.50 -5.22 -1.44
CA TYR A 25 13.70 -3.79 -1.73
C TYR A 25 15.01 -3.26 -1.15
N PHE A 26 15.22 -3.36 0.16
CA PHE A 26 16.46 -2.91 0.81
C PHE A 26 17.67 -3.78 0.46
N ALA A 27 17.45 -5.04 0.10
CA ALA A 27 18.47 -5.90 -0.47
C ALA A 27 18.87 -5.50 -1.92
N GLY A 28 18.15 -4.56 -2.54
CA GLY A 28 18.43 -4.07 -3.89
C GLY A 28 18.11 -5.05 -5.01
N LYS A 29 17.36 -6.12 -4.73
CA LYS A 29 16.98 -7.16 -5.70
C LYS A 29 15.89 -6.68 -6.67
N VAL A 30 15.02 -5.78 -6.20
CA VAL A 30 13.98 -5.16 -7.01
C VAL A 30 14.21 -3.65 -7.09
N LYS A 31 14.04 -3.09 -8.29
CA LYS A 31 14.07 -1.65 -8.55
C LYS A 31 12.80 -1.28 -9.31
N GLY A 32 11.72 -1.05 -8.58
CA GLY A 32 10.44 -0.69 -9.18
C GLY A 32 9.32 -0.53 -8.13
N PRO A 33 8.19 0.06 -8.54
CA PRO A 33 7.08 0.37 -7.64
C PRO A 33 6.23 -0.84 -7.25
N MET A 34 6.53 -2.03 -7.78
CA MET A 34 5.68 -3.21 -7.62
C MET A 34 5.88 -3.84 -6.24
N VAL A 35 4.82 -3.80 -5.43
CA VAL A 35 4.75 -4.42 -4.10
C VAL A 35 3.94 -5.72 -4.23
N PRO A 36 4.47 -6.90 -3.84
CA PRO A 36 3.80 -8.18 -4.05
C PRO A 36 2.61 -8.44 -3.09
N CYS A 37 2.20 -7.44 -2.32
CA CYS A 37 1.19 -7.54 -1.25
C CYS A 37 -0.14 -6.86 -1.63
N GLU A 38 -0.38 -6.64 -2.93
CA GLU A 38 -1.58 -5.97 -3.44
C GLU A 38 -2.87 -6.71 -3.06
N GLU A 39 -2.84 -8.04 -3.03
CA GLU A 39 -4.01 -8.84 -2.67
C GLU A 39 -4.42 -8.61 -1.21
N GLN A 40 -3.47 -8.68 -0.27
CA GLN A 40 -3.71 -8.41 1.15
C GLN A 40 -4.17 -6.96 1.36
N LEU A 41 -3.56 -6.01 0.63
CA LEU A 41 -3.96 -4.62 0.67
C LEU A 41 -5.41 -4.42 0.21
N LYS A 42 -5.81 -5.08 -0.89
CA LYS A 42 -7.17 -5.02 -1.42
C LYS A 42 -8.18 -5.55 -0.41
N VAL A 43 -7.91 -6.72 0.19
CA VAL A 43 -8.81 -7.30 1.19
C VAL A 43 -8.93 -6.42 2.43
N TYR A 44 -7.82 -5.82 2.88
CA TYR A 44 -7.84 -4.85 3.97
C TYR A 44 -8.67 -3.61 3.62
N HIS A 45 -8.50 -3.04 2.42
CA HIS A 45 -9.29 -1.90 1.95
C HIS A 45 -10.78 -2.20 1.86
N GLU A 46 -11.17 -3.37 1.35
CA GLU A 46 -12.59 -3.78 1.35
C GLU A 46 -13.16 -3.85 2.78
N CYS A 47 -12.37 -4.31 3.75
CA CYS A 47 -12.78 -4.29 5.15
C CYS A 47 -12.99 -2.84 5.66
N LEU A 48 -12.06 -1.93 5.37
CA LEU A 48 -12.16 -0.53 5.79
C LEU A 48 -13.38 0.19 5.23
N LYS A 49 -13.87 -0.16 4.03
CA LYS A 49 -15.11 0.42 3.47
C LYS A 49 -16.33 0.16 4.34
N THR A 50 -16.33 -0.94 5.09
CA THR A 50 -17.43 -1.31 5.99
C THR A 50 -17.32 -0.62 7.36
N ASP A 51 -16.15 -0.06 7.68
CA ASP A 51 -15.87 0.66 8.92
C ASP A 51 -16.19 2.16 8.77
N LYS A 52 -17.18 2.66 9.51
CA LYS A 52 -17.63 4.06 9.44
C LYS A 52 -16.59 5.07 9.93
N HIS A 53 -15.62 4.66 10.75
CA HIS A 53 -14.57 5.54 11.27
C HIS A 53 -13.33 5.56 10.37
N ARG A 54 -13.06 4.45 9.68
CA ARG A 54 -11.84 4.28 8.88
C ARG A 54 -12.08 4.34 7.37
N GLY A 55 -13.30 4.13 6.89
CA GLY A 55 -13.64 4.23 5.46
C GLY A 55 -13.33 5.61 4.86
N LYS A 56 -13.36 6.68 5.67
CA LYS A 56 -12.96 8.03 5.24
C LYS A 56 -11.53 8.10 4.72
N PHE A 57 -10.61 7.29 5.25
CA PHE A 57 -9.21 7.29 4.81
C PHE A 57 -9.07 6.83 3.36
N LEU A 58 -9.96 5.95 2.88
CA LEU A 58 -9.97 5.52 1.48
C LEU A 58 -10.45 6.64 0.56
N ILE A 59 -11.45 7.42 0.99
CA ILE A 59 -11.95 8.58 0.24
C ILE A 59 -10.86 9.65 0.13
N ASP A 60 -10.16 9.93 1.23
CA ASP A 60 -9.06 10.89 1.24
C ASP A 60 -7.90 10.41 0.36
N LEU A 61 -7.62 9.11 0.33
CA LEU A 61 -6.64 8.51 -0.57
C LEU A 61 -7.03 8.66 -2.05
N GLU A 62 -8.30 8.47 -2.39
CA GLU A 62 -8.81 8.66 -3.76
C GLU A 62 -8.69 10.12 -4.20
N LYS A 63 -9.06 11.07 -3.33
CA LYS A 63 -8.86 12.51 -3.58
C LYS A 63 -7.39 12.84 -3.81
N TYR A 64 -6.51 12.35 -2.95
CA TYR A 64 -5.07 12.56 -3.11
C TYR A 64 -4.56 12.05 -4.47
N LYS A 65 -5.01 10.87 -4.93
CA LYS A 65 -4.64 10.34 -6.25
C LYS A 65 -5.14 11.19 -7.41
N GLN A 66 -6.28 11.86 -7.25
CA GLN A 66 -6.83 12.78 -8.25
C GLN A 66 -6.09 14.12 -8.27
N GLU A 67 -5.75 14.65 -7.08
CA GLU A 67 -5.04 15.91 -6.91
C GLU A 67 -3.56 15.79 -7.31
N TYR A 68 -2.97 14.62 -7.07
CA TYR A 68 -1.57 14.31 -7.37
C TYR A 68 -1.50 13.02 -8.21
N PRO A 69 -1.92 13.07 -9.49
CA PRO A 69 -1.69 11.95 -10.39
C PRO A 69 -0.18 11.71 -10.41
N MET A 70 0.27 10.49 -10.10
CA MET A 70 1.67 10.13 -10.23
C MET A 70 2.10 10.41 -11.67
N HIS A 71 2.81 11.52 -11.88
CA HIS A 71 3.60 11.69 -13.09
C HIS A 71 4.63 10.59 -13.08
N GLU A 72 4.66 9.77 -14.13
CA GLU A 72 5.62 8.69 -14.32
C GLU A 72 6.99 9.11 -13.82
N ALA A 73 7.63 8.26 -13.00
CA ALA A 73 8.98 8.50 -12.51
C ALA A 73 9.84 8.97 -13.69
N ALA A 74 10.24 10.25 -13.66
CA ALA A 74 11.03 10.84 -14.74
C ALA A 74 12.23 9.92 -15.00
N PRO A 75 12.51 9.55 -16.27
CA PRO A 75 13.67 8.73 -16.57
C PRO A 75 14.90 9.46 -16.00
N THR A 76 15.62 8.80 -15.10
CA THR A 76 16.90 9.27 -14.59
C THR A 76 17.78 9.62 -15.78
N SER A 77 17.97 10.93 -16.00
CA SER A 77 18.89 11.46 -16.98
C SER A 77 20.29 10.93 -16.62
N GLN A 78 20.81 10.02 -17.44
CA GLN A 78 22.21 9.62 -17.35
C GLN A 78 23.06 10.83 -17.70
N ASN A 79 23.65 11.45 -16.69
CA ASN A 79 24.65 12.49 -16.85
C ASN A 79 25.95 11.85 -17.34
N LYS A 80 26.32 12.25 -18.56
CA LYS A 80 27.66 12.46 -19.12
C LYS A 80 28.56 11.26 -19.42
#